data_AF-A0A7K3IZ09-F1
#
_entry.id   AF-A0A7K3IZ09-F1
#
_cell.length_a   1.000
_cell.length_b   1.000
_cell.length_c   1.000
_cell.angle_alpha   90.00
_cell.angle_beta   90.00
_cell.angle_gamma   90.00
#
_symmetry.space_group_name_H-M   'P 1'
#
loop_
_entity.id
_entity.type
_entity.pdbx_description
1 polymer ?
#
loop_
_entity_poly.entity_id
_entity_poly.type
_entity_poly.pdbx_seq_one_letter_code
_entity_poly.pdbx_strand_id
1 'polypeptide(L)'
;MSKYEKLKKSKSLSDLANLLGYSPKGFAYILYKIPEEKKYTEFSIPKKMGGKRDIKAPTDKLKLLQKHLSDLLYECYYEINKNNKPI
;
A
#
# COMPACT_ATOMS: atom_id res chain seq x y z
N MET A 1 13.68 -14.98 -9.72
CA MET A 1 13.91 -13.62 -9.15
C MET A 1 13.04 -13.44 -7.93
N SER A 2 13.63 -12.97 -6.84
CA SER A 2 12.90 -12.63 -5.61
C SER A 2 12.00 -11.40 -5.81
N LYS A 3 11.08 -11.14 -4.88
CA LYS A 3 10.25 -9.93 -4.94
C LYS A 3 11.10 -8.66 -4.79
N TYR A 4 12.16 -8.71 -3.99
CA TYR A 4 13.12 -7.61 -3.85
C TYR A 4 13.82 -7.27 -5.16
N GLU A 5 14.32 -8.27 -5.89
CA GLU A 5 14.94 -8.06 -7.20
C GLU A 5 13.96 -7.50 -8.23
N LYS A 6 12.72 -8.02 -8.24
CA LYS A 6 11.65 -7.51 -9.11
C LYS A 6 11.31 -6.06 -8.79
N LEU A 7 11.23 -5.71 -7.51
CA LEU A 7 10.98 -4.34 -7.07
C LEU A 7 12.12 -3.40 -7.51
N LYS A 8 13.39 -3.80 -7.29
CA LYS A 8 14.57 -3.03 -7.76
C LYS A 8 14.59 -2.81 -9.28
N LYS A 9 14.08 -3.77 -10.05
CA LYS A 9 14.05 -3.70 -11.52
C LYS A 9 12.84 -2.95 -12.08
N SER A 10 11.81 -2.69 -11.27
CA SER A 10 10.60 -2.00 -11.72
C SER A 10 10.91 -0.54 -12.03
N LYS A 11 10.58 -0.09 -13.25
CA LYS A 11 10.88 1.28 -13.71
C LYS A 11 9.64 2.05 -14.17
N SER A 12 8.51 1.35 -14.30
CA SER A 12 7.26 1.94 -14.76
C SER A 12 6.11 1.65 -13.80
N LEU A 13 5.03 2.41 -13.97
CA LEU A 13 3.77 2.16 -13.27
C LEU A 13 3.23 0.75 -13.56
N SER A 14 3.37 0.28 -14.80
CA SER A 14 2.93 -1.06 -15.19
C SER A 14 3.72 -2.15 -14.48
N ASP A 15 5.04 -1.98 -14.33
CA ASP A 15 5.88 -2.94 -13.60
C ASP A 15 5.42 -3.07 -12.15
N LEU A 16 5.22 -1.93 -11.48
CA LEU A 16 4.78 -1.91 -10.09
C LEU A 16 3.35 -2.43 -9.94
N ALA A 17 2.45 -2.09 -10.87
CA ALA A 17 1.08 -2.61 -10.87
C ALA A 17 1.07 -4.14 -10.92
N ASN A 18 1.81 -4.70 -11.89
CA ASN A 18 1.91 -6.15 -12.06
C ASN A 18 2.55 -6.81 -10.83
N LEU A 19 3.58 -6.19 -10.25
CA LEU A 19 4.23 -6.70 -9.04
C LEU A 19 3.28 -6.72 -7.82
N LEU A 20 2.38 -5.73 -7.73
CA LEU A 20 1.36 -5.63 -6.68
C LEU A 20 0.08 -6.42 -7.01
N GLY A 21 0.01 -7.12 -8.14
CA GLY A 21 -1.15 -7.93 -8.54
C GLY A 21 -2.32 -7.12 -9.11
N TYR A 22 -2.06 -5.95 -9.69
CA TYR A 22 -3.05 -5.09 -10.33
C TYR A 22 -2.84 -5.00 -11.83
N SER A 23 -3.93 -4.76 -12.58
CA SER A 23 -3.78 -4.25 -13.94
C SER A 23 -3.24 -2.80 -13.90
N PRO A 24 -2.40 -2.38 -14.87
CA PRO A 24 -1.89 -1.02 -14.93
C PRO A 24 -3.00 0.04 -14.93
N LYS A 25 -4.11 -0.22 -15.65
CA LYS A 25 -5.28 0.66 -15.69
C LYS A 25 -5.96 0.79 -14.33
N GLY A 26 -6.17 -0.33 -13.62
CA GLY A 26 -6.79 -0.32 -12.30
C GLY A 26 -5.93 0.39 -11.26
N PHE A 27 -4.63 0.13 -11.29
CA PHE A 27 -3.67 0.79 -10.41
C PHE A 27 -3.60 2.31 -10.66
N ALA A 28 -3.47 2.73 -11.92
CA ALA A 28 -3.48 4.16 -12.28
C ALA A 28 -4.80 4.85 -11.92
N TYR A 29 -5.93 4.16 -12.04
CA TYR A 29 -7.22 4.69 -11.63
C TYR A 29 -7.24 5.01 -10.13
N ILE A 30 -6.81 4.07 -9.28
CA ILE A 30 -6.77 4.25 -7.83
C ILE A 30 -5.85 5.42 -7.45
N LEU A 31 -4.68 5.53 -8.09
CA LEU A 31 -3.70 6.55 -7.76
C LEU A 31 -4.08 7.95 -8.25
N TYR A 32 -4.53 8.07 -9.49
CA TYR A 32 -4.62 9.35 -10.19
C TYR A 32 -6.02 9.78 -10.60
N LYS A 33 -7.00 8.88 -10.60
CA LYS A 33 -8.38 9.20 -11.04
C LYS A 33 -9.36 9.30 -9.90
N ILE A 34 -9.13 8.62 -8.78
CA ILE A 34 -9.91 8.81 -7.56
C ILE A 34 -9.45 10.13 -6.90
N PRO A 35 -10.34 11.12 -6.72
CA PRO A 35 -10.03 12.33 -5.97
C PRO A 35 -9.61 12.01 -4.53
N GLU A 36 -8.73 12.82 -3.94
CA GLU A 36 -8.14 12.52 -2.62
C GLU A 36 -9.20 12.42 -1.52
N GLU A 37 -10.20 13.30 -1.56
CA GLU A 37 -11.36 13.31 -0.66
C GLU A 37 -12.25 12.07 -0.79
N LYS A 38 -12.16 11.34 -1.91
CA LYS A 38 -12.88 10.07 -2.12
C LYS A 38 -12.03 8.84 -1.82
N LYS A 39 -10.75 9.00 -1.50
CA LYS A 39 -9.87 7.88 -1.13
C LYS A 39 -10.09 7.43 0.32
N TYR A 40 -10.64 8.29 1.17
CA TYR A 40 -10.90 8.04 2.57
C TYR A 40 -12.37 8.32 2.91
N THR A 41 -12.93 7.53 3.81
CA THR A 41 -14.22 7.79 4.45
C THR A 41 -13.97 8.38 5.83
N GLU A 42 -14.63 9.49 6.12
CA GLU A 42 -14.51 10.17 7.41
C GLU A 42 -15.72 9.84 8.29
N PHE A 43 -15.46 9.50 9.55
CA PHE A 43 -16.50 9.28 10.56
C PHE A 43 -15.96 9.58 11.96
N SER A 44 -16.85 9.94 12.89
CA SER A 44 -16.45 10.27 14.26
C SER A 44 -16.87 9.15 15.22
N ILE A 45 -15.96 8.79 16.13
CA ILE A 45 -16.26 7.89 17.25
C ILE A 45 -16.09 8.62 18.60
N PRO A 46 -16.88 8.27 19.63
CA PRO A 46 -16.70 8.86 20.96
C PRO A 46 -15.39 8.42 21.61
N LYS A 47 -14.74 9.32 22.35
CA LYS A 47 -13.60 8.96 23.22
C LYS A 47 -14.10 8.51 24.61
N LYS A 48 -13.31 7.67 25.28
CA LYS A 48 -13.63 7.12 26.62
C LYS A 48 -13.89 8.20 27.68
N MET A 49 -13.20 9.34 27.61
CA MET A 49 -13.34 10.45 28.57
C MET A 49 -14.07 11.67 27.98
N GLY A 50 -14.97 11.45 27.03
CA GLY A 50 -15.72 12.53 26.37
C GLY A 50 -14.99 13.12 25.15
N GLY A 51 -15.75 13.86 24.34
CA GLY A 51 -15.30 14.36 23.04
C GLY A 51 -15.39 13.31 21.92
N LYS A 52 -15.04 13.73 20.69
CA LYS A 52 -15.05 12.89 19.48
C LYS A 52 -13.63 12.68 18.96
N ARG A 53 -13.40 11.56 18.28
CA ARG A 53 -12.22 11.30 17.45
C ARG A 53 -12.70 11.14 16.02
N ASP A 54 -12.22 12.01 15.14
CA ASP A 54 -12.46 11.86 13.71
C ASP A 54 -11.47 10.83 13.15
N ILE A 55 -12.02 9.86 12.42
CA ILE A 55 -11.30 8.78 11.78
C ILE A 55 -11.38 8.99 10.28
N LYS A 56 -10.24 8.94 9.60
CA LYS A 56 -10.15 8.87 8.13
C LYS A 56 -9.71 7.47 7.74
N ALA A 57 -10.67 6.61 7.41
CA ALA A 57 -10.38 5.23 7.00
C ALA A 57 -10.21 5.16 5.48
N PRO A 58 -9.18 4.48 4.94
CA PRO A 58 -9.07 4.31 3.50
C PRO A 58 -10.25 3.49 2.97
N THR A 59 -10.72 3.82 1.77
CA THR A 59 -11.69 2.99 1.03
C THR A 59 -11.12 1.60 0.77
N ASP A 60 -11.98 0.60 0.58
CA ASP A 60 -11.54 -0.79 0.37
C ASP A 60 -10.53 -0.94 -0.78
N LYS A 61 -10.70 -0.16 -1.85
CA LYS A 61 -9.76 -0.13 -2.98
C LYS A 61 -8.38 0.36 -2.57
N LEU A 62 -8.31 1.46 -1.84
CA LEU A 62 -7.03 2.00 -1.37
C LEU A 62 -6.40 1.10 -0.30
N LYS A 63 -7.22 0.59 0.62
CA LYS A 63 -6.80 -0.31 1.70
C LYS A 63 -6.17 -1.58 1.14
N LEU A 64 -6.79 -2.21 0.14
CA LEU A 64 -6.25 -3.40 -0.51
C LEU A 64 -4.91 -3.11 -1.19
N LEU A 65 -4.80 -1.97 -1.87
CA LEU A 65 -3.55 -1.55 -2.51
C LEU A 65 -2.43 -1.35 -1.50
N GLN A 66 -2.72 -0.62 -0.41
CA GLN A 66 -1.77 -0.38 0.68
C GLN A 66 -1.35 -1.69 1.36
N LYS A 67 -2.27 -2.65 1.51
CA LYS A 67 -1.97 -3.98 2.07
C LYS A 67 -0.99 -4.76 1.18
N HIS A 68 -1.26 -4.85 -0.13
CA HIS A 68 -0.35 -5.53 -1.07
C HIS A 68 1.04 -4.89 -1.08
N LEU A 69 1.10 -3.55 -1.02
CA LEU A 69 2.37 -2.83 -0.94
C LEU A 69 3.10 -3.14 0.38
N SER A 70 2.39 -3.12 1.51
CA SER A 70 2.97 -3.45 2.81
C SER A 70 3.55 -4.85 2.82
N ASP A 71 2.84 -5.84 2.28
CA ASP A 71 3.29 -7.24 2.25
C ASP A 71 4.52 -7.38 1.36
N LEU A 72 4.53 -6.75 0.18
CA LEU A 72 5.70 -6.68 -0.70
C LEU A 72 6.92 -6.10 0.02
N LEU A 73 6.76 -4.95 0.69
CA LEU A 73 7.85 -4.27 1.38
C LEU A 73 8.36 -5.08 2.57
N TYR A 74 7.48 -5.77 3.29
CA TYR A 74 7.87 -6.61 4.43
C TYR A 74 8.70 -7.83 3.96
N GLU A 75 8.32 -8.44 2.85
CA GLU A 75 9.12 -9.51 2.24
C GLU A 75 10.50 -9.00 1.79
N CYS A 76 10.56 -7.82 1.16
CA CYS A 76 11.83 -7.20 0.79
C CYS A 76 12.71 -6.92 2.01
N TYR A 77 12.12 -6.38 3.07
CA TYR A 77 12.82 -6.11 4.32
C TYR A 77 13.40 -7.39 4.94
N TYR A 78 12.62 -8.47 4.99
CA TYR A 78 13.07 -9.75 5.52
C TYR A 78 14.24 -10.32 4.70
N GLU A 79 14.15 -10.25 3.37
CA GLU A 79 15.22 -10.71 2.46
C GLU A 79 16.52 -9.92 2.67
N ILE A 80 16.45 -8.59 2.75
CA ILE A 80 17.60 -7.72 3.00
C ILE A 80 18.27 -8.10 4.33
N ASN A 81 17.50 -8.23 5.41
CA ASN A 81 18.07 -8.54 6.73
C ASN A 81 18.61 -9.96 6.84
N LYS A 82 18.00 -10.93 6.15
CA LYS A 82 18.55 -12.29 6.07
C LYS A 82 19.92 -12.30 5.39
N ASN A 83 20.10 -11.49 4.35
CA ASN A 83 21.37 -11.38 3.63
C ASN A 83 22.43 -10.58 4.41
N ASN A 84 22.01 -9.71 5.34
CA ASN A 84 22.88 -8.89 6.18
C ASN A 84 23.23 -9.54 7.52
N LYS A 85 22.95 -10.84 7.72
CA LYS A 85 23.22 -11.49 9.00
C LYS A 85 24.74 -11.49 9.27
N PRO A 86 25.22 -10.97 10.41
CA PRO A 86 26.64 -11.03 10.74
C PRO A 86 27.06 -12.50 10.91
N ILE A 87 28.24 -12.81 10.36
CA ILE A 87 28.94 -14.10 10.49
C ILE A 87 29.13 -14.42 11.97
#